data_AF-A0A961JPM6-F1
#
_entry.id   AF-A0A961JPM6-F1
#
_cell.length_a   1.000
_cell.length_b   1.000
_cell.length_c   1.000
_cell.angle_alpha   90.00
_cell.angle_beta   90.00
_cell.angle_gamma   90.00
#
_symmetry.space_group_name_H-M   'P 1'
#
loop_
_entity.id
_entity.type
_entity.pdbx_description
1 polymer ?
#
loop_
_entity_poly.entity_id
_entity_poly.type
_entity_poly.pdbx_seq_one_letter_code
_entity_poly.pdbx_strand_id
1 'polypeptide(L)'
;GLEDLDNGRGFINATATYQVEGKEKHFVGGDIIRPHLLTTAIGHGRIAAETITDFLDDGDIHKRPKVDVHHWNLMEELHQRGKDPEQYSHKQVAGTSSAKWAIHNFEDRSASQIIPHDELFKGHFNYVPREERSYLDLQGDAVLGNFEERIIGFSEEQAQKEGERCMSCGLCFECDNCVIFCPQDAVFRVPKGDRTVGRYVDTDYTKCVGCHICADVCPTGYIKMGLGE
;
A
#
# COMPACT_ATOMS: atom_id res chain seq x y z
N GLY A 1 -8.61 -5.52 39.41
CA GLY A 1 -7.69 -6.11 38.41
C GLY A 1 -8.10 -5.70 37.02
N LEU A 2 -9.04 -6.42 36.42
CA LEU A 2 -9.73 -6.01 35.19
C LEU A 2 -11.03 -5.24 35.51
N GLU A 3 -11.57 -5.42 36.72
CA GLU A 3 -12.74 -4.69 37.22
C GLU A 3 -12.49 -3.17 37.22
N ASP A 4 -11.24 -2.74 37.36
CA ASP A 4 -10.82 -1.34 37.34
C ASP A 4 -10.82 -0.71 35.93
N LEU A 5 -11.17 -1.49 34.90
CA LEU A 5 -11.34 -1.03 33.52
C LEU A 5 -12.81 -1.04 33.09
N ASP A 6 -13.70 -1.63 33.91
CA ASP A 6 -15.12 -1.72 33.60
C ASP A 6 -15.78 -0.35 33.77
N ASN A 7 -16.52 0.09 32.76
CA ASN A 7 -17.33 1.31 32.79
C ASN A 7 -18.66 1.12 33.56
N GLY A 8 -18.83 0.00 34.25
CA GLY A 8 -20.02 -0.37 35.02
C GLY A 8 -21.10 -1.06 34.18
N ARG A 9 -20.79 -1.42 32.92
CA ARG A 9 -21.69 -2.13 31.99
C ARG A 9 -21.06 -3.40 31.42
N GLY A 10 -19.91 -3.83 31.93
CA GLY A 10 -19.14 -4.96 31.40
C GLY A 10 -18.34 -4.62 30.15
N PHE A 11 -18.09 -3.33 29.90
CA PHE A 11 -17.33 -2.83 28.75
C PHE A 11 -16.24 -1.86 29.20
N ILE A 12 -15.28 -1.59 28.31
CA ILE A 12 -14.19 -0.64 28.56
C ILE A 12 -14.38 0.59 27.66
N ASN A 13 -14.37 1.78 28.26
CA ASN A 13 -14.37 3.02 27.49
C ASN A 13 -13.00 3.27 26.86
N ALA A 14 -13.01 3.73 25.61
CA ALA A 14 -11.81 4.01 24.85
C ALA A 14 -11.90 5.38 24.16
N THR A 15 -10.77 6.06 24.04
CA THR A 15 -10.63 7.26 23.22
C THR A 15 -10.72 6.92 21.73
N ALA A 16 -10.71 7.94 20.86
CA ALA A 16 -10.69 7.74 19.40
C ALA A 16 -9.44 6.99 18.89
N THR A 17 -8.39 6.92 19.70
CA THR A 17 -7.15 6.18 19.44
C THR A 17 -7.08 4.85 20.21
N TYR A 18 -8.21 4.41 20.75
CA TYR A 18 -8.34 3.15 21.49
C TYR A 18 -7.47 3.04 22.75
N GLN A 19 -7.03 4.17 23.29
CA GLN A 19 -6.47 4.25 24.64
C GLN A 19 -7.61 4.17 25.66
N VAL A 20 -7.42 3.46 26.77
CA VAL A 20 -8.42 3.39 27.84
C VAL A 20 -8.54 4.74 28.52
N GLU A 21 -9.77 5.24 28.65
CA GLU A 21 -10.03 6.51 29.32
C GLU A 21 -9.48 6.52 30.75
N GLY A 22 -8.65 7.52 31.09
CA GLY A 22 -8.05 7.65 32.42
C GLY A 22 -6.87 6.71 32.71
N LYS A 23 -6.42 5.89 31.75
CA LYS A 23 -5.23 5.04 31.89
C LYS A 23 -4.33 5.12 30.66
N GLU A 24 -3.35 6.03 30.72
CA GLU A 24 -2.45 6.35 29.61
C GLU A 24 -1.69 5.15 29.02
N LYS A 25 -1.37 4.15 29.84
CA LYS A 25 -0.58 2.96 29.40
C LYS A 25 -1.43 1.77 28.99
N HIS A 26 -2.75 1.94 28.86
CA HIS A 26 -3.66 0.85 28.56
C HIS A 26 -4.39 1.12 27.25
N PHE A 27 -4.49 0.10 26.42
CA PHE A 27 -5.13 0.15 25.11
C PHE A 27 -6.11 -1.02 25.00
N VAL A 28 -7.18 -0.84 24.24
CA VAL A 28 -8.28 -1.79 24.19
C VAL A 28 -8.86 -1.88 22.79
N GLY A 29 -9.31 -3.07 22.38
CA GLY A 29 -9.89 -3.28 21.06
C GLY A 29 -10.84 -4.47 21.02
N GLY A 30 -11.60 -4.58 19.93
CA GLY A 30 -12.61 -5.63 19.76
C GLY A 30 -13.90 -5.43 20.55
N ASP A 31 -14.59 -6.54 20.82
CA ASP A 31 -15.95 -6.55 21.36
C ASP A 31 -16.07 -6.07 22.81
N ILE A 32 -14.95 -6.02 23.54
CA ILE A 32 -14.90 -5.54 24.94
C ILE A 32 -15.19 -4.03 25.05
N ILE A 33 -15.08 -3.29 23.94
CA ILE A 33 -15.53 -1.89 23.85
C ILE A 33 -17.03 -1.86 23.54
N ARG A 34 -17.39 -2.55 22.46
CA ARG A 34 -18.76 -2.73 21.98
C ARG A 34 -18.76 -3.88 20.97
N PRO A 35 -19.67 -4.86 21.10
CA PRO A 35 -19.79 -5.94 20.13
C PRO A 35 -20.05 -5.41 18.72
N HIS A 36 -19.28 -5.87 17.73
CA HIS A 36 -19.42 -5.46 16.34
C HIS A 36 -18.98 -6.56 15.35
N LEU A 37 -18.90 -6.21 14.06
CA LEU A 37 -18.34 -7.05 13.01
C LEU A 37 -16.85 -7.36 13.26
N LEU A 38 -16.40 -8.50 12.76
CA LEU A 38 -14.99 -8.92 12.80
C LEU A 38 -14.05 -7.85 12.23
N THR A 39 -14.43 -7.21 11.12
CA THR A 39 -13.64 -6.15 10.48
C THR A 39 -13.44 -4.94 11.38
N THR A 40 -14.41 -4.65 12.24
CA THR A 40 -14.33 -3.57 13.23
C THR A 40 -13.35 -3.92 14.34
N ALA A 41 -13.38 -5.17 14.84
CA ALA A 41 -12.39 -5.63 15.82
C ALA A 41 -10.96 -5.60 15.28
N ILE A 42 -10.75 -5.97 14.01
CA ILE A 42 -9.47 -5.85 13.31
C ILE A 42 -9.04 -4.37 13.21
N GLY A 43 -9.98 -3.49 12.84
CA GLY A 43 -9.75 -2.04 12.82
C GLY A 43 -9.32 -1.48 14.18
N HIS A 44 -10.00 -1.89 15.26
CA HIS A 44 -9.62 -1.50 16.63
C HIS A 44 -8.18 -1.92 16.94
N GLY A 45 -7.83 -3.17 16.62
CA GLY A 45 -6.49 -3.72 16.86
C GLY A 45 -5.40 -2.97 16.11
N ARG A 46 -5.63 -2.66 14.82
CA ARG A 46 -4.69 -1.88 14.02
C ARG A 46 -4.47 -0.48 14.60
N ILE A 47 -5.56 0.24 14.90
CA ILE A 47 -5.48 1.61 15.41
C ILE A 47 -4.81 1.65 16.79
N ALA A 48 -5.13 0.69 17.66
CA ALA A 48 -4.50 0.56 18.96
C ALA A 48 -2.99 0.27 18.83
N ALA A 49 -2.59 -0.59 17.89
CA ALA A 49 -1.18 -0.90 17.64
C ALA A 49 -0.40 0.34 17.15
N GLU A 50 -0.94 1.09 16.19
CA GLU A 50 -0.34 2.34 15.72
C GLU A 50 -0.21 3.36 16.88
N THR A 51 -1.25 3.48 17.71
CA THR A 51 -1.23 4.39 18.86
C THR A 51 -0.23 3.95 19.94
N ILE A 52 -0.05 2.64 20.14
CA ILE A 52 0.98 2.10 21.04
C ILE A 52 2.38 2.49 20.53
N THR A 53 2.62 2.40 19.22
CA THR A 53 3.89 2.83 18.61
C THR A 53 4.13 4.32 18.88
N ASP A 54 3.19 5.19 18.54
CA ASP A 54 3.29 6.64 18.79
C ASP A 54 3.59 6.93 20.28
N PHE A 55 2.85 6.28 21.17
CA PHE A 55 3.04 6.42 22.62
C PHE A 55 4.42 5.94 23.11
N LEU A 56 5.00 4.92 22.49
CA LEU A 56 6.31 4.39 22.86
C LEU A 56 7.47 5.21 22.30
N ASP A 57 7.28 5.85 21.15
CA ASP A 57 8.33 6.61 20.46
C ASP A 57 8.60 7.97 21.14
N ASP A 58 7.58 8.82 21.27
CA ASP A 58 7.72 10.16 21.86
C ASP A 58 6.71 10.47 22.98
N GLY A 59 5.74 9.57 23.20
CA GLY A 59 4.71 9.71 24.24
C GLY A 59 3.53 10.59 23.82
N ASP A 60 3.56 11.18 22.62
CA ASP A 60 2.52 12.06 22.11
C ASP A 60 1.58 11.30 21.18
N ILE A 61 0.31 11.18 21.58
CA ILE A 61 -0.71 10.55 20.74
C ILE A 61 -1.29 11.59 19.79
N HIS A 62 -0.90 11.50 18.51
CA HIS A 62 -1.39 12.41 17.48
C HIS A 62 -2.85 12.15 17.11
N LYS A 63 -3.54 13.22 16.69
CA LYS A 63 -4.91 13.10 16.19
C LYS A 63 -4.88 12.43 14.82
N ARG A 64 -5.56 11.28 14.71
CA ARG A 64 -5.71 10.59 13.42
C ARG A 64 -6.38 11.47 12.36
N PRO A 65 -5.96 11.35 11.09
CA PRO A 65 -6.61 12.03 9.97
C PRO A 65 -8.06 11.55 9.80
N LYS A 66 -8.93 12.40 9.25
CA LYS A 66 -10.35 12.06 9.02
C LYS A 66 -10.52 10.94 7.99
N VAL A 67 -9.59 10.85 7.05
CA VAL A 67 -9.52 9.78 6.04
C VAL A 67 -8.19 9.09 6.24
N ASP A 68 -8.25 7.80 6.56
CA ASP A 68 -7.08 6.96 6.72
C ASP A 68 -6.66 6.46 5.34
N VAL A 69 -5.75 7.18 4.70
CA VAL A 69 -5.14 6.79 3.44
C VAL A 69 -3.87 5.99 3.73
N HIS A 70 -3.94 4.68 3.48
CA HIS A 70 -2.74 3.86 3.55
C HIS A 70 -1.90 4.10 2.29
N HIS A 71 -0.78 4.80 2.46
CA HIS A 71 0.22 4.94 1.41
C HIS A 71 1.20 3.78 1.51
N TRP A 72 1.54 3.17 0.37
CA TRP A 72 2.57 2.14 0.31
C TRP A 72 3.89 2.67 0.88
N ASN A 73 4.35 2.07 1.96
CA ASN A 73 5.63 2.36 2.59
C ASN A 73 6.56 1.15 2.41
N LEU A 74 7.57 1.30 1.55
CA LEU A 74 8.52 0.22 1.29
C LEU A 74 9.29 -0.19 2.55
N MET A 75 9.74 0.77 3.37
CA MET A 75 10.51 0.48 4.58
C MET A 75 9.72 -0.38 5.55
N GLU A 76 8.44 -0.08 5.71
CA GLU A 76 7.54 -0.83 6.58
C GLU A 76 7.33 -2.27 6.06
N GLU A 77 7.12 -2.45 4.75
CA GLU A 77 7.00 -3.78 4.15
C GLU A 77 8.29 -4.59 4.31
N LEU A 78 9.46 -3.97 4.10
CA LEU A 78 10.76 -4.61 4.29
C LEU A 78 10.95 -5.05 5.75
N HIS A 79 10.61 -4.18 6.69
CA HIS A 79 10.66 -4.47 8.12
C HIS A 79 9.76 -5.67 8.50
N GLN A 80 8.51 -5.66 8.04
CA GLN A 80 7.55 -6.75 8.28
C GLN A 80 8.04 -8.11 7.74
N ARG A 81 8.85 -8.10 6.67
CA ARG A 81 9.46 -9.31 6.10
C ARG A 81 10.83 -9.66 6.68
N GLY A 82 11.34 -8.89 7.66
CA GLY A 82 12.67 -9.08 8.23
C GLY A 82 13.79 -8.82 7.22
N LYS A 83 13.58 -7.86 6.32
CA LYS A 83 14.48 -7.46 5.24
C LYS A 83 14.94 -6.01 5.41
N ASP A 84 15.05 -5.55 6.65
CA ASP A 84 15.58 -4.22 6.96
C ASP A 84 16.94 -3.99 6.30
N PRO A 85 17.20 -2.79 5.76
CA PRO A 85 18.52 -2.43 5.28
C PRO A 85 19.57 -2.58 6.37
N GLU A 86 20.75 -3.07 6.00
CA GLU A 86 21.89 -3.13 6.92
C GLU A 86 22.31 -1.72 7.38
N GLN A 87 23.03 -1.62 8.50
CA GLN A 87 23.52 -0.33 8.98
C GLN A 87 24.64 0.19 8.07
N TYR A 88 24.54 1.44 7.62
CA TYR A 88 25.60 2.06 6.83
C TYR A 88 26.87 2.25 7.66
N SER A 89 28.00 1.75 7.16
CA SER A 89 29.28 1.76 7.87
C SER A 89 29.95 3.14 8.00
N HIS A 90 29.35 4.21 7.45
CA HIS A 90 29.90 5.57 7.38
C HIS A 90 31.30 5.67 6.74
N LYS A 91 31.69 4.66 5.96
CA LYS A 91 32.93 4.66 5.19
C LYS A 91 32.65 4.99 3.73
N GLN A 92 33.63 5.61 3.08
CA GLN A 92 33.58 5.82 1.65
C GLN A 92 33.49 4.48 0.92
N VAL A 93 32.52 4.35 0.04
CA VAL A 93 32.29 3.18 -0.80
C VAL A 93 32.14 3.62 -2.25
N ALA A 94 32.61 2.78 -3.18
CA ALA A 94 32.44 3.00 -4.60
C ALA A 94 31.16 2.30 -5.06
N GLY A 95 30.08 3.07 -5.22
CA GLY A 95 28.77 2.56 -5.63
C GLY A 95 28.01 1.85 -4.51
N THR A 96 26.70 1.74 -4.69
CA THR A 96 25.76 1.24 -3.69
C THR A 96 24.75 0.25 -4.27
N SER A 97 24.89 -0.12 -5.56
CA SER A 97 23.93 -0.97 -6.28
C SER A 97 23.74 -2.35 -5.65
N SER A 98 24.79 -2.93 -5.06
CA SER A 98 24.73 -4.21 -4.34
C SER A 98 24.78 -4.04 -2.82
N ALA A 99 24.70 -2.81 -2.32
CA ALA A 99 24.79 -2.52 -0.91
C ALA A 99 23.46 -2.79 -0.23
N LYS A 100 23.44 -3.71 0.75
CA LYS A 100 22.24 -4.05 1.52
C LYS A 100 21.77 -2.97 2.48
N TRP A 101 22.59 -1.95 2.72
CA TRP A 101 22.26 -0.80 3.56
C TRP A 101 21.61 0.35 2.79
N ALA A 102 21.64 0.31 1.46
CA ALA A 102 21.11 1.37 0.62
C ALA A 102 19.79 0.93 -0.01
N ILE A 103 18.77 1.76 0.10
CA ILE A 103 17.57 1.68 -0.73
C ILE A 103 17.71 2.71 -1.84
N HIS A 104 17.54 2.27 -3.07
CA HIS A 104 17.64 3.14 -4.23
C HIS A 104 16.29 3.69 -4.65
N ASN A 105 16.32 4.79 -5.38
CA ASN A 105 15.14 5.38 -6.01
C ASN A 105 14.43 4.44 -7.02
N PHE A 106 15.15 3.48 -7.62
CA PHE A 106 14.53 2.46 -8.47
C PHE A 106 13.83 1.36 -7.65
N GLU A 107 14.13 1.27 -6.36
CA GLU A 107 13.51 0.35 -5.43
C GLU A 107 12.25 0.98 -4.81
N ASP A 108 12.32 2.22 -4.32
CA ASP A 108 11.15 2.94 -3.77
C ASP A 108 10.62 4.00 -4.74
N ARG A 109 9.57 3.64 -5.48
CA ARG A 109 8.92 4.54 -6.46
C ARG A 109 7.52 4.97 -6.02
N SER A 110 7.03 4.52 -4.87
CA SER A 110 5.64 4.73 -4.47
C SER A 110 5.29 6.21 -4.27
N ALA A 111 6.27 7.01 -3.81
CA ALA A 111 6.13 8.45 -3.62
C ALA A 111 6.33 9.27 -4.91
N SER A 112 7.01 8.72 -5.92
CA SER A 112 7.64 9.53 -6.98
C SER A 112 7.05 9.31 -8.36
N GLN A 113 6.45 8.15 -8.64
CA GLN A 113 6.11 7.79 -10.02
C GLN A 113 4.75 7.14 -10.15
N ILE A 114 3.77 7.97 -10.54
CA ILE A 114 2.50 7.51 -11.09
C ILE A 114 2.79 7.07 -12.52
N ILE A 115 2.59 5.78 -12.83
CA ILE A 115 2.68 5.29 -14.22
C ILE A 115 1.43 5.75 -14.97
N PRO A 116 1.55 6.67 -15.95
CA PRO A 116 0.42 7.13 -16.73
C PRO A 116 0.00 6.05 -17.75
N HIS A 117 -1.24 6.16 -18.23
CA HIS A 117 -1.89 5.16 -19.08
C HIS A 117 -1.22 4.92 -20.46
N ASP A 118 -0.36 5.83 -20.89
CA ASP A 118 0.44 5.81 -22.12
C ASP A 118 1.75 5.04 -21.97
N GLU A 119 2.22 4.84 -20.74
CA GLU A 119 3.35 3.96 -20.43
C GLU A 119 2.94 2.50 -20.18
N LEU A 120 1.64 2.21 -20.10
CA LEU A 120 1.12 0.85 -19.97
C LEU A 120 1.01 0.17 -21.33
N PHE A 121 1.48 -1.07 -21.43
CA PHE A 121 1.20 -1.89 -22.61
C PHE A 121 -0.24 -2.47 -22.53
N LYS A 122 -1.20 -1.63 -22.93
CA LYS A 122 -2.65 -1.91 -22.90
C LYS A 122 -3.06 -3.17 -23.67
N GLY A 123 -2.27 -3.61 -24.65
CA GLY A 123 -2.52 -4.83 -25.43
C GLY A 123 -2.47 -6.13 -24.60
N HIS A 124 -1.88 -6.09 -23.41
CA HIS A 124 -1.89 -7.21 -22.47
C HIS A 124 -3.25 -7.41 -21.79
N PHE A 125 -4.05 -6.35 -21.67
CA PHE A 125 -5.30 -6.37 -20.91
C PHE A 125 -6.51 -6.45 -21.84
N ASN A 126 -7.46 -7.32 -21.50
CA ASN A 126 -8.73 -7.35 -22.21
C ASN A 126 -9.51 -6.05 -21.93
N TYR A 127 -10.22 -5.57 -22.94
CA TYR A 127 -11.12 -4.43 -22.74
C TYR A 127 -12.28 -4.83 -21.83
N VAL A 128 -12.41 -4.13 -20.71
CA VAL A 128 -13.57 -4.21 -19.82
C VAL A 128 -14.09 -2.78 -19.62
N PRO A 129 -15.37 -2.52 -19.93
CA PRO A 129 -15.95 -1.19 -19.74
C PRO A 129 -15.87 -0.79 -18.26
N ARG A 130 -15.65 0.49 -18.03
CA ARG A 130 -15.62 1.06 -16.68
C ARG A 130 -17.02 1.08 -16.08
N GLU A 131 -17.14 0.77 -14.80
CA GLU A 131 -18.39 1.00 -14.07
C GLU A 131 -18.62 2.51 -13.91
N GLU A 132 -19.80 2.98 -14.36
CA GLU A 132 -20.17 4.39 -14.25
C GLU A 132 -20.86 4.64 -12.90
N ARG A 133 -20.37 5.65 -12.18
CA ARG A 133 -21.03 6.08 -10.94
C ARG A 133 -22.39 6.67 -11.26
N SER A 134 -23.38 6.34 -10.45
CA SER A 134 -24.69 6.97 -10.52
C SER A 134 -24.67 8.31 -9.80
N TYR A 135 -25.58 9.19 -10.22
CA TYR A 135 -25.73 10.52 -9.65
C TYR A 135 -27.17 10.71 -9.22
N LEU A 136 -27.38 11.36 -8.08
CA LEU A 136 -28.68 11.87 -7.70
C LEU A 136 -28.94 13.15 -8.48
N ASP A 137 -29.92 13.11 -9.37
CA ASP A 137 -30.34 14.28 -10.11
C ASP A 137 -31.25 15.14 -9.22
N LEU A 138 -30.88 16.42 -9.06
CA LEU A 138 -31.60 17.36 -8.21
C LEU A 138 -32.30 18.38 -9.10
N GLN A 139 -33.61 18.49 -8.94
CA GLN A 139 -34.40 19.54 -9.58
C GLN A 139 -34.27 20.85 -8.79
N GLY A 140 -34.48 21.99 -9.46
CA GLY A 140 -34.09 23.32 -8.95
C GLY A 140 -34.69 23.73 -7.60
N ASP A 141 -35.89 23.28 -7.29
CA ASP A 141 -36.58 23.48 -6.01
C ASP A 141 -35.99 22.65 -4.87
N ALA A 142 -35.37 21.50 -5.17
CA ALA A 142 -34.74 20.60 -4.22
C ALA A 142 -33.25 20.92 -3.95
N VAL A 143 -32.71 22.03 -4.50
CA VAL A 143 -31.31 22.43 -4.30
C VAL A 143 -31.11 23.17 -2.98
N LEU A 144 -32.05 24.04 -2.60
CA LEU A 144 -31.92 24.85 -1.39
C LEU A 144 -32.22 24.00 -0.14
N GLY A 145 -31.20 23.84 0.72
CA GLY A 145 -31.32 23.09 1.98
C GLY A 145 -31.09 21.58 1.85
N ASN A 146 -30.69 21.09 0.66
CA ASN A 146 -30.34 19.69 0.46
C ASN A 146 -28.83 19.47 0.70
N PHE A 147 -28.52 18.52 1.59
CA PHE A 147 -27.16 18.13 1.96
C PHE A 147 -26.85 16.65 1.62
N GLU A 148 -27.71 16.03 0.82
CA GLU A 148 -27.52 14.66 0.36
C GLU A 148 -26.36 14.56 -0.64
N GLU A 149 -25.66 13.42 -0.60
CA GLU A 149 -24.54 13.18 -1.49
C GLU A 149 -25.01 12.96 -2.92
N ARG A 150 -24.57 13.82 -3.84
CA ARG A 150 -24.96 13.73 -5.25
C ARG A 150 -24.24 12.63 -6.01
N ILE A 151 -23.02 12.27 -5.59
CA ILE A 151 -22.23 11.20 -6.20
C ILE A 151 -22.55 9.95 -5.40
N ILE A 152 -23.29 9.03 -6.00
CA ILE A 152 -23.60 7.78 -5.33
C ILE A 152 -22.39 6.86 -5.48
N GLY A 153 -21.85 6.42 -4.34
CA GLY A 153 -20.76 5.46 -4.31
C GLY A 153 -21.15 4.13 -4.97
N PHE A 154 -20.15 3.34 -5.34
CA PHE A 154 -20.40 1.99 -5.84
C PHE A 154 -21.02 1.12 -4.76
N SER A 155 -21.91 0.20 -5.15
CA SER A 155 -22.23 -0.95 -4.30
C SER A 155 -20.97 -1.79 -4.08
N GLU A 156 -21.00 -2.67 -3.09
CA GLU A 156 -19.86 -3.56 -2.81
C GLU A 156 -19.49 -4.40 -4.04
N GLU A 157 -20.48 -4.92 -4.76
CA GLU A 157 -20.30 -5.71 -5.97
C GLU A 157 -19.70 -4.89 -7.11
N GLN A 158 -20.16 -3.65 -7.29
CA GLN A 158 -19.61 -2.72 -8.29
C GLN A 158 -18.17 -2.34 -7.95
N ALA A 159 -17.86 -2.12 -6.68
CA ALA A 159 -16.51 -1.79 -6.22
C ALA A 159 -15.54 -2.97 -6.43
N GLN A 160 -15.98 -4.19 -6.13
CA GLN A 160 -15.20 -5.41 -6.40
C GLN A 160 -14.93 -5.57 -7.91
N LYS A 161 -15.96 -5.44 -8.75
CA LYS A 161 -15.82 -5.52 -10.21
C LYS A 161 -14.88 -4.47 -10.79
N GLU A 162 -14.94 -3.24 -10.28
CA GLU A 162 -13.99 -2.19 -10.68
C GLU A 162 -12.56 -2.51 -10.20
N GLY A 163 -12.41 -3.10 -9.01
CA GLY A 163 -11.13 -3.57 -8.50
C GLY A 163 -10.48 -4.66 -9.37
N GLU A 164 -11.27 -5.56 -9.95
CA GLU A 164 -10.80 -6.59 -10.89
C GLU A 164 -10.23 -6.00 -12.21
N ARG A 165 -10.53 -4.73 -12.52
CA ARG A 165 -9.96 -4.01 -13.67
C ARG A 165 -8.59 -3.38 -13.38
N CYS A 166 -8.06 -3.55 -12.16
CA CYS A 166 -6.75 -3.01 -11.78
C CYS A 166 -5.64 -3.57 -12.69
N MET A 167 -4.85 -2.66 -13.26
CA MET A 167 -3.74 -3.01 -14.16
C MET A 167 -2.39 -3.14 -13.42
N SER A 168 -2.36 -3.12 -12.09
CA SER A 168 -1.12 -3.18 -11.28
C SER A 168 -0.04 -2.17 -11.73
N CYS A 169 -0.45 -0.97 -12.15
CA CYS A 169 0.45 0.05 -12.71
C CYS A 169 1.62 0.34 -11.75
N GLY A 170 2.85 0.29 -12.26
CA GLY A 170 4.07 0.55 -11.50
C GLY A 170 4.60 -0.61 -10.66
N LEU A 171 3.89 -1.73 -10.55
CA LEU A 171 4.33 -2.92 -9.81
C LEU A 171 4.43 -4.14 -10.73
N CYS A 172 5.37 -5.03 -10.44
CA CYS A 172 5.41 -6.34 -11.08
C CYS A 172 4.26 -7.20 -10.54
N PHE A 173 3.63 -8.01 -11.39
CA PHE A 173 2.59 -8.98 -11.01
C PHE A 173 2.88 -10.38 -11.56
N GLU A 174 4.16 -10.68 -11.81
CA GLU A 174 4.63 -12.02 -12.24
C GLU A 174 4.10 -12.50 -13.60
N CYS A 175 3.84 -11.61 -14.57
CA CYS A 175 3.47 -12.03 -15.93
C CYS A 175 4.58 -12.71 -16.73
N ASP A 176 5.83 -12.65 -16.25
CA ASP A 176 7.03 -13.24 -16.85
C ASP A 176 7.41 -12.80 -18.29
N ASN A 177 6.68 -11.88 -18.91
CA ASN A 177 7.01 -11.37 -20.24
C ASN A 177 8.47 -10.89 -20.34
N CYS A 178 8.93 -10.08 -19.38
CA CYS A 178 10.30 -9.57 -19.39
C CYS A 178 11.36 -10.67 -19.26
N VAL A 179 11.06 -11.78 -18.60
CA VAL A 179 11.95 -12.95 -18.48
C VAL A 179 11.97 -13.71 -19.81
N ILE A 180 10.81 -13.97 -20.39
CA ILE A 180 10.65 -14.77 -21.62
C ILE A 180 11.26 -14.06 -22.83
N PHE A 181 11.05 -12.75 -22.96
CA PHE A 181 11.49 -11.98 -24.12
C PHE A 181 12.92 -11.44 -24.00
N CYS A 182 13.61 -11.65 -22.87
CA CYS A 182 14.99 -11.19 -22.74
C CYS A 182 15.92 -12.07 -23.59
N PRO A 183 16.55 -11.54 -24.66
CA PRO A 183 17.39 -12.37 -25.54
C PRO A 183 18.74 -12.74 -24.90
N GLN A 184 19.06 -12.22 -23.72
CA GLN A 184 20.33 -12.43 -23.02
C GLN A 184 20.14 -13.20 -21.71
N ASP A 185 18.91 -13.63 -21.39
CA ASP A 185 18.58 -14.21 -20.07
C ASP A 185 19.08 -13.34 -18.91
N ALA A 186 19.04 -12.02 -19.10
CA ALA A 186 19.48 -11.03 -18.12
C ALA A 186 18.41 -10.77 -17.05
N VAL A 187 17.12 -10.90 -17.39
CA VAL A 187 16.02 -10.72 -16.44
C VAL A 187 15.64 -12.08 -15.85
N PHE A 188 15.62 -12.18 -14.53
CA PHE A 188 15.32 -13.42 -13.82
C PHE A 188 14.34 -13.19 -12.66
N ARG A 189 13.70 -14.26 -12.20
CA ARG A 189 12.76 -14.20 -11.07
C ARG A 189 13.51 -14.11 -9.74
N VAL A 190 13.09 -13.21 -8.87
CA VAL A 190 13.61 -13.12 -7.50
C VAL A 190 13.30 -14.42 -6.74
N PRO A 191 14.23 -14.98 -5.95
CA PRO A 191 13.97 -16.16 -5.12
C PRO A 191 12.83 -15.93 -4.13
N LYS A 192 12.02 -16.96 -3.85
CA LYS A 192 10.83 -16.82 -2.99
C LYS A 192 11.11 -16.22 -1.60
N GLY A 193 12.28 -16.49 -1.02
CA GLY A 193 12.68 -15.94 0.28
C GLY A 193 13.05 -14.45 0.27
N ASP A 194 13.19 -13.86 -0.91
CA ASP A 194 13.62 -12.46 -1.12
C ASP A 194 12.56 -11.62 -1.85
N ARG A 195 11.42 -12.22 -2.24
CA ARG A 195 10.32 -11.50 -2.91
C ARG A 195 9.61 -10.55 -1.93
N THR A 196 9.36 -9.33 -2.37
CA THR A 196 8.45 -8.36 -1.74
C THR A 196 7.27 -8.10 -2.69
N VAL A 197 6.17 -7.53 -2.20
CA VAL A 197 5.03 -7.20 -3.08
C VAL A 197 5.50 -6.28 -4.21
N GLY A 198 5.11 -6.62 -5.44
CA GLY A 198 5.46 -5.83 -6.62
C GLY A 198 6.89 -5.97 -7.12
N ARG A 199 7.75 -6.78 -6.46
CA ARG A 199 9.15 -7.01 -6.86
C ARG A 199 9.45 -8.49 -7.03
N TYR A 200 9.21 -8.96 -8.23
CA TYR A 200 9.30 -10.38 -8.52
C TYR A 200 10.36 -10.74 -9.55
N VAL A 201 10.94 -9.73 -10.21
CA VAL A 201 12.02 -9.90 -11.19
C VAL A 201 13.15 -8.92 -10.91
N ASP A 202 14.36 -9.34 -11.26
CA ASP A 202 15.60 -8.57 -11.14
C ASP A 202 16.43 -8.73 -12.43
N THR A 203 17.43 -7.86 -12.62
CA THR A 203 18.25 -7.79 -13.84
C THR A 203 19.73 -8.00 -13.54
N ASP A 204 20.31 -9.00 -14.18
CA ASP A 204 21.74 -9.20 -14.26
C ASP A 204 22.35 -8.22 -15.29
N TYR A 205 22.86 -7.10 -14.79
CA TYR A 205 23.47 -6.06 -15.61
C TYR A 205 24.76 -6.51 -16.32
N THR A 206 25.37 -7.64 -15.94
CA THR A 206 26.53 -8.18 -16.66
C THR A 206 26.14 -8.84 -17.98
N LYS A 207 24.88 -9.27 -18.10
CA LYS A 207 24.29 -9.85 -19.32
C LYS A 207 23.43 -8.85 -20.10
N CYS A 208 22.93 -7.82 -19.41
CA CYS A 208 22.07 -6.84 -20.04
C CYS A 208 22.82 -6.01 -21.08
N VAL A 209 22.36 -6.05 -22.32
CA VAL A 209 22.90 -5.26 -23.45
C VAL A 209 22.12 -3.99 -23.74
N GLY A 210 21.10 -3.66 -22.93
CA GLY A 210 20.29 -2.46 -23.12
C GLY A 210 19.45 -2.49 -24.41
N CYS A 211 18.83 -3.63 -24.76
CA CYS A 211 17.99 -3.75 -25.96
C CYS A 211 16.54 -3.27 -25.80
N HIS A 212 16.13 -2.91 -24.57
CA HIS A 212 14.80 -2.36 -24.23
C HIS A 212 13.59 -3.31 -24.39
N ILE A 213 13.77 -4.49 -24.99
CA ILE A 213 12.68 -5.46 -25.22
C ILE A 213 11.89 -5.76 -23.92
N CYS A 214 12.58 -5.97 -22.80
CA CYS A 214 11.93 -6.25 -21.51
C CYS A 214 11.07 -5.08 -20.99
N ALA A 215 11.43 -3.84 -21.33
CA ALA A 215 10.63 -2.66 -21.01
C ALA A 215 9.40 -2.57 -21.92
N ASP A 216 9.57 -2.79 -23.23
CA ASP A 216 8.49 -2.70 -24.22
C ASP A 216 7.37 -3.72 -23.98
N VAL A 217 7.74 -4.92 -23.53
CA VAL A 217 6.77 -6.00 -23.24
C VAL A 217 6.20 -5.94 -21.81
N CYS A 218 6.62 -4.98 -20.99
CA CYS A 218 6.15 -4.83 -19.62
C CYS A 218 4.75 -4.16 -19.61
N PRO A 219 3.69 -4.86 -19.20
CA PRO A 219 2.33 -4.31 -19.25
C PRO A 219 2.06 -3.23 -18.21
N THR A 220 2.81 -3.22 -17.10
CA THR A 220 2.57 -2.32 -15.97
C THR A 220 3.54 -1.15 -15.90
N GLY A 221 4.50 -1.05 -16.83
CA GLY A 221 5.55 -0.03 -16.76
C GLY A 221 6.54 -0.23 -15.60
N TYR A 222 6.58 -1.42 -14.99
CA TYR A 222 7.50 -1.76 -13.91
C TYR A 222 8.98 -1.72 -14.35
N ILE A 223 9.29 -2.27 -15.54
CA ILE A 223 10.64 -2.23 -16.10
C ILE A 223 10.88 -0.84 -16.69
N LYS A 224 11.89 -0.14 -16.18
CA LYS A 224 12.33 1.16 -16.69
C LYS A 224 13.80 1.11 -17.07
N MET A 225 14.13 1.70 -18.21
CA MET A 225 15.50 1.76 -18.70
C MET A 225 16.21 2.96 -18.08
N GLY A 226 17.34 2.71 -17.42
CA GLY A 226 18.08 3.69 -16.62
C GLY A 226 19.03 4.61 -17.39
N LEU A 227 18.74 4.92 -18.66
CA LEU A 227 19.56 5.83 -19.46
C LEU A 227 18.80 7.14 -19.76
N GLY A 228 18.70 7.99 -18.74
CA GLY A 228 18.50 9.45 -18.85
C GLY A 228 17.15 9.95 -19.38
N GLU A 229 16.30 10.38 -18.46
CA GLU A 229 15.68 11.72 -18.54
C GLU A 229 16.31 12.62 -17.48
#